data_AF-A0A972C440-F1
#
_entry.id   AF-A0A972C440-F1
#
_cell.length_a   1.000
_cell.length_b   1.000
_cell.length_c   1.000
_cell.angle_alpha   90.00
_cell.angle_beta   90.00
_cell.angle_gamma   90.00
#
_symmetry.space_group_name_H-M   'P 1'
#
loop_
_entity.id
_entity.type
_entity.pdbx_description
1 polymer ?
#
loop_
_entity_poly.entity_id
_entity_poly.type
_entity_poly.pdbx_seq_one_letter_code
_entity_poly.pdbx_strand_id
1 'polypeptide(L)'
;MEIKVNFLDNLRLEAKFDDFTVVADQPIRYKGDGSAPGPFDYFLASSALCAAYFVKLYCQTRNIPTENIRLSQNNIVDPENRYKQIFKIQVELPEDISEKDRLGILRSIDRCTVKKVVQTGPEFVIEVVENLDADAQGLLLAPLAEGEGTRIPGKDVPLEQTIASMSGILAELGMKIEIASWRNIVPNVWSLHVRDSHSQMCFTNGKGSTKESALASSLGEFIERLNCNFFYNDQYWGPELANAEFVHYPEERWFQPGPDDELPGEILDEHCRTIYDPEGELCGSHLYDTNSGNVERGICSLPYVRQSDGEVVYFPSNLIENLFLSNGMAAGNTLAEAQVQCLSEIFERAV
;
A
#
# COMPACT_ATOMS: atom_id res chain seq x y z
N MET A 1 0.32 2.03 10.14
CA MET A 1 1.07 1.03 10.93
C MET A 1 0.28 0.74 12.18
N GLU A 2 -0.33 -0.44 12.23
CA GLU A 2 -0.89 -1.02 13.46
C GLU A 2 0.21 -1.71 14.28
N ILE A 3 0.12 -1.63 15.61
CA ILE A 3 0.96 -2.38 16.54
C ILE A 3 0.06 -3.23 17.43
N LYS A 4 0.16 -4.55 17.31
CA LYS A 4 -0.56 -5.50 18.17
C LYS A 4 0.33 -5.88 19.35
N VAL A 5 -0.22 -5.87 20.57
CA VAL A 5 0.53 -6.17 21.80
C VAL A 5 -0.01 -7.45 22.44
N ASN A 6 0.87 -8.42 22.67
CA ASN A 6 0.60 -9.61 23.47
C ASN A 6 1.17 -9.44 24.88
N PHE A 7 0.41 -9.93 25.86
CA PHE A 7 0.90 -10.04 27.24
C PHE A 7 1.64 -11.38 27.39
N LEU A 8 2.91 -11.31 27.77
CA LEU A 8 3.72 -12.48 28.07
C LEU A 8 3.75 -12.73 29.59
N ASP A 9 4.60 -13.66 30.03
CA ASP A 9 4.78 -13.95 31.45
C ASP A 9 5.26 -12.72 32.25
N ASN A 10 4.84 -12.64 33.51
CA ASN A 10 5.16 -11.56 34.44
C ASN A 10 4.78 -10.15 33.91
N LEU A 11 5.76 -9.25 33.74
CA LEU A 11 5.55 -7.87 33.24
C LEU A 11 6.09 -7.70 31.81
N ARG A 12 6.32 -8.80 31.10
CA ARG A 12 6.84 -8.79 29.74
C ARG A 12 5.70 -8.56 28.74
N LEU A 13 6.01 -7.76 27.73
CA LEU A 13 5.10 -7.40 26.64
C LEU A 13 5.78 -7.70 25.31
N GLU A 14 5.00 -8.13 24.33
CA GLU A 14 5.48 -8.35 22.96
C GLU A 14 4.65 -7.50 22.00
N ALA A 15 5.31 -6.57 21.30
CA ALA A 15 4.72 -5.79 20.23
C ALA A 15 5.07 -6.43 18.88
N LYS A 16 4.06 -6.64 18.03
CA LYS A 16 4.20 -7.09 16.63
C LYS A 16 3.67 -6.03 15.68
N PHE A 17 4.45 -5.71 14.66
CA PHE A 17 4.11 -4.76 13.60
C PHE A 17 5.00 -5.03 12.38
N ASP A 18 4.43 -4.96 11.18
CA ASP A 18 5.11 -5.43 9.95
C ASP A 18 5.73 -6.84 10.19
N ASP A 19 6.98 -7.04 9.79
CA ASP A 19 7.75 -8.27 10.03
C ASP A 19 8.56 -8.24 11.35
N PHE A 20 8.36 -7.22 12.19
CA PHE A 20 9.16 -7.00 13.39
C PHE A 20 8.45 -7.45 14.66
N THR A 21 9.24 -7.90 15.62
CA THR A 21 8.80 -8.20 16.98
C THR A 21 9.71 -7.51 17.98
N VAL A 22 9.12 -6.79 18.94
CA VAL A 22 9.83 -6.09 20.01
C VAL A 22 9.30 -6.57 21.35
N VAL A 23 10.19 -7.08 22.20
CA VAL A 23 9.87 -7.44 23.58
C VAL A 23 10.27 -6.32 24.50
N ALA A 24 9.38 -5.93 25.40
CA ALA A 24 9.66 -4.98 26.47
C ALA A 24 9.47 -5.64 27.84
N ASP A 25 10.26 -5.22 28.82
CA ASP A 25 10.18 -5.73 30.19
C ASP A 25 10.49 -4.62 31.20
N GLN A 26 9.95 -4.75 32.41
CA GLN A 26 10.30 -3.87 33.51
C GLN A 26 11.58 -4.35 34.19
N PRO A 27 12.43 -3.45 34.71
CA PRO A 27 13.58 -3.86 35.51
C PRO A 27 13.14 -4.50 36.83
N ILE A 28 14.03 -5.30 37.44
CA ILE A 28 13.79 -6.00 38.72
C ILE A 28 13.26 -5.07 39.82
N ARG A 29 13.76 -3.82 39.89
CA ARG A 29 13.30 -2.81 40.85
C ARG A 29 11.80 -2.46 40.73
N TYR A 30 11.21 -2.70 39.57
CA TYR A 30 9.78 -2.54 39.28
C TYR A 30 9.08 -3.89 39.11
N LYS A 31 9.64 -4.97 39.69
CA LYS A 31 9.09 -6.33 39.73
C LYS A 31 9.04 -7.07 38.38
N GLY A 32 9.67 -6.56 37.33
CA GLY A 32 9.86 -7.31 36.08
C GLY A 32 11.11 -8.17 36.12
N ASP A 33 11.40 -8.87 35.01
CA ASP A 33 12.54 -9.79 34.94
C ASP A 33 13.82 -9.05 34.49
N GLY A 34 13.69 -7.82 33.98
CA GLY A 34 14.80 -7.06 33.39
C GLY A 34 15.39 -7.73 32.15
N SER A 35 14.62 -8.58 31.48
CA SER A 35 15.04 -9.39 30.32
C SER A 35 15.11 -8.60 29.01
N ALA A 36 14.46 -7.43 28.96
CA ALA A 36 14.43 -6.52 27.82
C ALA A 36 14.34 -5.05 28.31
N PRO A 37 14.63 -4.04 27.45
CA PRO A 37 14.41 -2.64 27.78
C PRO A 37 12.94 -2.34 28.12
N GLY A 38 12.70 -1.34 28.96
CA GLY A 38 11.35 -0.87 29.23
C GLY A 38 10.76 -0.14 28.02
N PRO A 39 9.42 -0.01 27.91
CA PRO A 39 8.79 0.71 26.80
C PRO A 39 9.30 2.15 26.63
N PHE A 40 9.56 2.85 27.73
CA PHE A 40 10.11 4.21 27.69
C PHE A 40 11.57 4.25 27.20
N ASP A 41 12.35 3.19 27.44
CA ASP A 41 13.73 3.10 26.96
C ASP A 41 13.76 2.99 25.43
N TYR A 42 12.81 2.26 24.83
CA TYR A 42 12.63 2.22 23.38
C TYR A 42 12.29 3.60 22.80
N PHE A 43 11.41 4.36 23.46
CA PHE A 43 11.11 5.73 23.05
C PHE A 43 12.39 6.60 23.03
N LEU A 44 13.20 6.55 24.09
CA LEU A 44 14.45 7.30 24.17
C LEU A 44 15.51 6.82 23.16
N ALA A 45 15.61 5.52 22.95
CA ALA A 45 16.51 4.95 21.94
C ALA A 45 16.09 5.39 20.53
N SER A 46 14.78 5.41 20.25
CA SER A 46 14.25 5.80 18.94
C SER A 46 14.63 7.23 18.56
N SER A 47 14.67 8.18 19.51
CA SER A 47 15.08 9.56 19.23
C SER A 47 16.56 9.67 18.89
N ALA A 48 17.42 8.95 19.61
CA ALA A 48 18.86 8.90 19.32
C ALA A 48 19.14 8.23 17.97
N LEU A 49 18.49 7.10 17.68
CA LEU A 49 18.61 6.37 16.42
C LEU A 49 18.10 7.20 15.23
N CYS A 50 16.97 7.89 15.40
CA CYS A 50 16.43 8.81 14.39
C CYS A 50 17.43 9.92 14.05
N ALA A 51 18.03 10.56 15.05
CA ALA A 51 19.08 11.56 14.80
C ALA A 51 20.28 10.95 14.06
N ALA A 52 20.76 9.77 14.49
CA ALA A 52 21.88 9.07 13.85
C ALA A 52 21.57 8.66 12.40
N TYR A 53 20.33 8.26 12.10
CA TYR A 53 19.89 7.99 10.73
C TYR A 53 20.05 9.22 9.83
N PHE A 54 19.62 10.39 10.26
CA PHE A 54 19.77 11.62 9.47
C PHE A 54 21.23 12.06 9.29
N VAL A 55 22.10 11.78 10.26
CA VAL A 55 23.56 11.92 10.09
C VAL A 55 24.04 10.99 8.99
N LYS A 56 23.74 9.69 9.11
CA LYS A 56 24.17 8.66 8.16
C LYS A 56 23.68 8.96 6.74
N LEU A 57 22.42 9.37 6.58
CA LEU A 57 21.86 9.75 5.29
C LEU A 57 22.60 10.93 4.66
N TYR A 58 22.86 12.00 5.42
CA TYR A 58 23.61 13.17 4.93
C TYR A 58 25.00 12.78 4.44
N CYS A 59 25.71 11.97 5.25
CA CYS A 59 27.04 11.46 4.94
C CYS A 59 27.04 10.58 3.68
N GLN A 60 26.09 9.64 3.59
CA GLN A 60 25.95 8.75 2.43
C GLN A 60 25.70 9.51 1.13
N THR A 61 24.81 10.50 1.11
CA THR A 61 24.54 11.30 -0.10
C THR A 61 25.76 12.10 -0.60
N ARG A 62 26.76 12.31 0.27
CA ARG A 62 27.96 13.11 -0.01
C ARG A 62 29.26 12.29 0.00
N ASN A 63 29.16 10.97 0.10
CA ASN A 63 30.30 10.07 0.22
C ASN A 63 31.25 10.44 1.38
N ILE A 64 30.71 10.91 2.50
CA ILE A 64 31.48 11.19 3.72
C ILE A 64 31.48 9.90 4.59
N PRO A 65 32.65 9.38 5.00
CA PRO A 65 32.72 8.25 5.91
C PRO A 65 32.04 8.57 7.25
N THR A 66 31.32 7.61 7.82
CA THR A 66 30.71 7.74 9.15
C THR A 66 31.64 7.28 10.28
N GLU A 67 32.85 6.87 9.93
CA GLU A 67 33.89 6.47 10.88
C GLU A 67 34.20 7.64 11.82
N ASN A 68 34.32 7.34 13.12
CA ASN A 68 34.57 8.33 14.18
C ASN A 68 33.49 9.39 14.38
N ILE A 69 32.33 9.30 13.72
CA ILE A 69 31.14 10.07 14.10
C ILE A 69 30.43 9.33 15.23
N ARG A 70 30.21 10.01 16.37
CA ARG A 70 29.52 9.43 17.53
C ARG A 70 28.34 10.31 17.92
N LEU A 71 27.28 9.66 18.42
CA LEU A 71 26.09 10.34 18.89
C LEU A 71 25.72 9.81 20.26
N SER A 72 25.42 10.70 21.20
CA SER A 72 24.91 10.36 22.52
C SER A 72 23.67 11.18 22.84
N GLN A 73 22.73 10.57 23.55
CA GLN A 73 21.57 11.25 24.09
C GLN A 73 21.60 11.17 25.61
N ASN A 74 21.40 12.32 26.25
CA ASN A 74 21.21 12.44 27.69
C ASN A 74 19.86 13.08 27.97
N ASN A 75 19.18 12.62 29.01
CA ASN A 75 17.88 13.15 29.40
C ASN A 75 18.02 13.93 30.69
N ILE A 76 17.68 15.22 30.66
CA ILE A 76 17.65 16.07 31.85
C ILE A 76 16.19 16.16 32.29
N VAL A 77 15.89 15.58 33.44
CA VAL A 77 14.53 15.55 34.00
C VAL A 77 14.34 16.78 34.89
N ASP A 78 13.23 17.50 34.69
CA ASP A 78 12.85 18.61 35.56
C ASP A 78 12.53 18.08 36.97
N PRO A 79 13.13 18.64 38.04
CA PRO A 79 12.97 18.15 39.40
C PRO A 79 11.55 18.32 39.94
N GLU A 80 10.75 19.26 39.41
CA GLU A 80 9.38 19.52 39.85
C GLU A 80 8.34 18.81 38.98
N ASN A 81 8.71 18.44 37.74
CA ASN A 81 7.85 17.70 36.83
C ASN A 81 8.62 16.63 36.05
N ARG A 82 8.54 15.38 36.51
CA ARG A 82 9.22 14.22 35.87
C ARG A 82 8.88 14.00 34.39
N TYR A 83 7.76 14.54 33.90
CA TYR A 83 7.33 14.43 32.51
C TYR A 83 7.93 15.52 31.62
N LYS A 84 8.41 16.62 32.22
CA LYS A 84 9.12 17.68 31.52
C LYS A 84 10.60 17.32 31.45
N GLN A 85 11.03 16.87 30.27
CA GLN A 85 12.41 16.41 30.05
C GLN A 85 13.05 17.16 28.89
N ILE A 86 14.36 17.40 29.01
CA ILE A 86 15.19 17.89 27.91
C ILE A 86 15.99 16.69 27.37
N PHE A 87 15.67 16.26 26.16
CA PHE A 87 16.46 15.26 25.42
C PHE A 87 17.62 15.95 24.72
N LYS A 88 18.80 15.90 25.33
CA LYS A 88 20.03 16.51 24.82
C LYS A 88 20.79 15.51 23.97
N ILE A 89 20.69 15.67 22.64
CA ILE A 89 21.47 14.90 21.67
C ILE A 89 22.76 15.65 21.35
N GLN A 90 23.89 14.99 21.50
CA GLN A 90 25.22 15.52 21.19
C GLN A 90 25.87 14.68 20.11
N VAL A 91 26.49 15.34 19.14
CA VAL A 91 27.20 14.68 18.04
C VAL A 91 28.66 15.08 18.08
N GLU A 92 29.52 14.08 18.19
CA GLU A 92 30.95 14.19 18.05
C GLU A 92 31.31 13.94 16.59
N LEU A 93 31.95 14.91 15.95
CA LEU A 93 32.34 14.87 14.54
C LEU A 93 33.87 14.98 14.45
N PRO A 94 34.53 14.20 13.58
CA PRO A 94 35.98 14.20 13.46
C PRO A 94 36.50 15.57 12.97
N GLU A 95 37.76 15.90 13.25
CA GLU A 95 38.34 17.23 12.99
C GLU A 95 38.39 17.57 11.49
N ASP A 96 38.57 16.56 10.65
CA ASP A 96 38.72 16.66 9.19
C ASP A 96 37.41 16.95 8.44
N ILE A 97 36.26 16.87 9.11
CA ILE A 97 34.98 17.21 8.48
C ILE A 97 34.89 18.73 8.26
N SER A 98 34.49 19.13 7.05
CA SER A 98 34.39 20.54 6.68
C SER A 98 33.33 21.27 7.51
N GLU A 99 33.51 22.56 7.80
CA GLU A 99 32.50 23.39 8.49
C GLU A 99 31.15 23.39 7.77
N LYS A 100 31.17 23.35 6.43
CA LYS A 100 29.96 23.23 5.61
C LYS A 100 29.19 21.94 5.95
N ASP A 101 29.91 20.82 6.10
CA ASP A 101 29.31 19.53 6.41
C ASP A 101 28.93 19.40 7.88
N ARG A 102 29.66 20.02 8.82
CA ARG A 102 29.22 20.13 10.23
C ARG A 102 27.83 20.76 10.31
N LEU A 103 27.65 21.92 9.68
CA LEU A 103 26.37 22.62 9.64
C LEU A 103 25.30 21.83 8.88
N GLY A 104 25.70 21.16 7.78
CA GLY A 104 24.82 20.30 7.00
C GLY A 104 24.27 19.13 7.80
N ILE A 105 25.13 18.46 8.59
CA ILE A 105 24.75 17.37 9.48
C ILE A 105 23.79 17.86 10.56
N LEU A 106 24.08 18.98 11.22
CA LEU A 106 23.18 19.55 12.23
C LEU A 106 21.81 19.88 11.66
N ARG A 107 21.76 20.47 10.45
CA ARG A 107 20.50 20.72 9.73
C ARG A 107 19.78 19.43 9.35
N SER A 108 20.51 18.39 8.99
CA SER A 108 19.94 17.07 8.69
C SER A 108 19.27 16.47 9.92
N ILE A 109 19.94 16.49 11.07
CA ILE A 109 19.37 16.03 12.36
C ILE A 109 18.13 16.85 12.72
N ASP A 110 18.05 18.13 12.33
CA ASP A 110 16.86 18.92 12.61
C ASP A 110 15.58 18.31 11.99
N ARG A 111 15.72 17.50 10.94
CA ARG A 111 14.61 16.79 10.29
C ARG A 111 14.19 15.50 10.97
N CYS A 112 14.81 15.11 12.09
CA CYS A 112 14.43 13.89 12.81
C CYS A 112 12.94 13.84 13.12
N THR A 113 12.27 12.84 12.55
CA THR A 113 10.83 12.62 12.65
C THR A 113 10.37 12.49 14.10
N VAL A 114 11.06 11.66 14.91
CA VAL A 114 10.72 11.47 16.34
C VAL A 114 10.72 12.80 17.08
N LYS A 115 11.76 13.63 16.87
CA LYS A 115 11.85 14.95 17.48
C LYS A 115 10.72 15.87 17.04
N LYS A 116 10.43 15.94 15.73
CA LYS A 116 9.37 16.81 15.18
C LYS A 116 8.00 16.40 15.72
N VAL A 117 7.68 15.10 15.76
CA VAL A 117 6.42 14.60 16.33
C VAL A 117 6.30 15.02 17.79
N VAL A 118 7.29 14.74 18.63
CA VAL A 118 7.27 15.11 20.06
C VAL A 118 7.11 16.62 20.26
N GLN A 119 7.75 17.45 19.43
CA GLN A 119 7.65 18.91 19.50
C GLN A 119 6.29 19.45 19.02
N THR A 120 5.63 18.76 18.08
CA THR A 120 4.28 19.09 17.62
C THR A 120 3.21 18.69 18.64
N GLY A 121 3.50 17.72 19.51
CA GLY A 121 2.59 17.27 20.56
C GLY A 121 1.48 16.36 20.00
N PRO A 122 1.75 15.07 19.74
CA PRO A 122 0.70 14.16 19.31
C PRO A 122 -0.35 13.98 20.41
N GLU A 123 -1.61 13.88 20.01
CA GLU A 123 -2.70 13.53 20.91
C GLU A 123 -2.73 12.01 21.13
N PHE A 124 -2.91 11.60 22.38
CA PHE A 124 -3.16 10.21 22.73
C PHE A 124 -4.64 10.05 23.05
N VAL A 125 -5.38 9.47 22.11
CA VAL A 125 -6.77 9.06 22.33
C VAL A 125 -6.76 7.63 22.87
N ILE A 126 -7.49 7.39 23.97
CA ILE A 126 -7.59 6.08 24.61
C ILE A 126 -9.07 5.73 24.69
N GLU A 127 -9.44 4.62 24.06
CA GLU A 127 -10.81 4.13 24.02
C GLU A 127 -10.86 2.62 24.23
N VAL A 128 -12.04 2.15 24.65
CA VAL A 128 -12.33 0.72 24.78
C VAL A 128 -13.26 0.36 23.64
N VAL A 129 -12.87 -0.63 22.85
CA VAL A 129 -13.65 -1.14 21.72
C VAL A 129 -14.06 -2.59 21.98
N GLU A 130 -15.18 -3.02 21.41
CA GLU A 130 -15.62 -4.42 21.51
C GLU A 130 -14.71 -5.37 20.72
N ASN A 131 -14.15 -4.89 19.60
CA ASN A 131 -13.23 -5.65 18.74
C ASN A 131 -12.23 -4.73 18.03
N LEU A 132 -10.93 -4.95 18.25
CA LEU A 132 -9.84 -4.17 17.65
C LEU A 132 -9.72 -4.33 16.12
N ASP A 133 -10.10 -5.49 15.58
CA ASP A 133 -9.99 -5.74 14.14
C ASP A 133 -11.09 -4.98 13.37
N ALA A 134 -12.27 -4.78 13.97
CA ALA A 134 -13.37 -4.03 13.36
C ALA A 134 -13.18 -2.51 13.42
N ASP A 135 -12.50 -1.99 14.44
CA ASP A 135 -12.42 -0.54 14.71
C ASP A 135 -11.30 0.16 13.91
N ALA A 136 -10.23 -0.55 13.54
CA ALA A 136 -9.13 0.02 12.77
C ALA A 136 -9.54 0.58 11.39
N GLN A 137 -10.68 0.13 10.84
CA GLN A 137 -11.28 0.68 9.62
C GLN A 137 -11.82 2.11 9.82
N GLY A 138 -12.26 2.43 11.05
CA GLY A 138 -12.84 3.73 11.42
C GLY A 138 -11.85 4.88 11.29
N LEU A 139 -10.54 4.60 11.37
CA LEU A 139 -9.48 5.60 11.19
C LEU A 139 -9.35 6.12 9.74
N LEU A 140 -9.90 5.40 8.75
CA LEU A 140 -10.00 5.87 7.37
C LEU A 140 -11.21 6.77 7.12
N LEU A 141 -12.23 6.67 7.98
CA LEU A 141 -13.45 7.43 7.82
C LEU A 141 -13.21 8.87 8.25
N ALA A 142 -13.18 9.78 7.27
CA ALA A 142 -13.50 11.17 7.57
C ALA A 142 -14.93 11.16 8.17
N PRO A 143 -15.18 11.86 9.30
CA PRO A 143 -16.53 11.97 9.82
C PRO A 143 -17.42 12.47 8.67
N LEU A 144 -18.49 11.73 8.36
CA LEU A 144 -19.50 12.13 7.39
C LEU A 144 -19.95 13.54 7.79
N ALA A 145 -19.47 14.56 7.07
CA ALA A 145 -19.81 15.93 7.38
C ALA A 145 -21.31 16.08 7.15
N GLU A 146 -22.05 16.53 8.17
CA GLU A 146 -23.43 16.95 8.01
C GLU A 146 -23.47 18.13 7.00
N GLY A 147 -23.80 17.86 5.73
CA GLY A 147 -23.79 18.83 4.63
C GLY A 147 -23.90 18.19 3.23
N GLU A 148 -23.84 19.00 2.16
CA GLU A 148 -23.95 18.53 0.76
C GLU A 148 -22.71 17.75 0.25
N GLY A 149 -21.64 17.69 1.06
CA GLY A 149 -20.36 17.04 0.72
C GLY A 149 -19.54 17.79 -0.33
N THR A 150 -18.28 17.40 -0.49
CA THR A 150 -17.34 17.99 -1.45
C THR A 150 -17.52 17.35 -2.83
N ARG A 151 -17.99 18.12 -3.82
CA ARG A 151 -18.11 17.65 -5.22
C ARG A 151 -16.96 18.16 -6.08
N ILE A 152 -16.41 17.28 -6.91
CA ILE A 152 -15.37 17.62 -7.89
C ILE A 152 -15.85 17.28 -9.32
N PRO A 153 -15.32 17.96 -10.36
CA PRO A 153 -15.72 17.70 -11.73
C PRO A 153 -15.50 16.23 -12.13
N GLY A 154 -16.47 15.65 -12.83
CA GLY A 154 -16.39 14.28 -13.35
C GLY A 154 -16.66 13.17 -12.33
N LYS A 155 -17.08 13.50 -11.10
CA LYS A 155 -17.51 12.52 -10.08
C LYS A 155 -18.99 12.67 -9.78
N ASP A 156 -19.70 11.55 -9.72
CA ASP A 156 -21.17 11.51 -9.63
C ASP A 156 -21.67 11.78 -8.20
N VAL A 157 -20.85 11.47 -7.19
CA VAL A 157 -21.17 11.68 -5.77
C VAL A 157 -20.08 12.47 -5.04
N PRO A 158 -20.37 13.05 -3.86
CA PRO A 158 -19.36 13.74 -3.06
C PRO A 158 -18.23 12.81 -2.59
N LEU A 159 -17.05 13.37 -2.39
CA LEU A 159 -15.84 12.63 -2.00
C LEU A 159 -16.02 11.86 -0.70
N GLU A 160 -16.68 12.44 0.30
CA GLU A 160 -16.92 11.82 1.60
C GLU A 160 -17.80 10.57 1.46
N GLN A 161 -18.78 10.61 0.55
CA GLN A 161 -19.63 9.46 0.25
C GLN A 161 -18.86 8.38 -0.50
N THR A 162 -18.02 8.75 -1.48
CA THR A 162 -17.12 7.79 -2.16
C THR A 162 -16.20 7.10 -1.16
N ILE A 163 -15.55 7.85 -0.27
CA ILE A 163 -14.63 7.32 0.74
C ILE A 163 -15.39 6.36 1.67
N ALA A 164 -16.53 6.79 2.22
CA ALA A 164 -17.33 5.94 3.11
C ALA A 164 -17.78 4.65 2.43
N SER A 165 -18.26 4.73 1.18
CA SER A 165 -18.71 3.57 0.42
C SER A 165 -17.56 2.59 0.11
N MET A 166 -16.45 3.10 -0.41
CA MET A 166 -15.31 2.25 -0.81
C MET A 166 -14.61 1.65 0.41
N SER A 167 -14.43 2.41 1.49
CA SER A 167 -13.90 1.88 2.75
C SER A 167 -14.81 0.82 3.35
N GLY A 168 -16.13 1.00 3.26
CA GLY A 168 -17.14 0.03 3.70
C GLY A 168 -17.05 -1.29 2.93
N ILE A 169 -16.98 -1.23 1.59
CA ILE A 169 -16.83 -2.43 0.74
C ILE A 169 -15.57 -3.23 1.13
N LEU A 170 -14.43 -2.56 1.29
CA LEU A 170 -13.18 -3.22 1.67
C LEU A 170 -13.28 -3.84 3.08
N ALA A 171 -14.02 -3.20 4.00
CA ALA A 171 -14.28 -3.74 5.34
C ALA A 171 -15.12 -5.01 5.31
N GLU A 172 -16.20 -5.01 4.52
CA GLU A 172 -17.09 -6.16 4.36
C GLU A 172 -16.36 -7.36 3.75
N LEU A 173 -15.35 -7.11 2.90
CA LEU A 173 -14.44 -8.14 2.37
C LEU A 173 -13.38 -8.62 3.37
N GLY A 174 -13.35 -8.07 4.60
CA GLY A 174 -12.37 -8.42 5.62
C GLY A 174 -10.99 -7.80 5.40
N MET A 175 -10.86 -6.85 4.48
CA MET A 175 -9.59 -6.18 4.20
C MET A 175 -9.38 -5.01 5.16
N LYS A 176 -8.16 -4.91 5.68
CA LYS A 176 -7.79 -3.88 6.64
C LYS A 176 -6.80 -2.93 6.01
N ILE A 177 -7.34 -1.90 5.37
CA ILE A 177 -6.54 -0.89 4.67
C ILE A 177 -5.96 0.11 5.68
N GLU A 178 -4.66 0.39 5.55
CA GLU A 178 -4.00 1.41 6.33
C GLU A 178 -3.34 2.46 5.43
N ILE A 179 -3.29 3.70 5.93
CA ILE A 179 -2.52 4.76 5.30
C ILE A 179 -1.06 4.62 5.72
N ALA A 180 -0.21 4.32 4.74
CA ALA A 180 1.23 4.18 4.95
C ALA A 180 1.95 5.53 4.85
N SER A 181 1.57 6.44 3.94
CA SER A 181 2.12 7.80 3.92
C SER A 181 1.25 8.83 3.20
N TRP A 182 1.32 10.08 3.67
CA TRP A 182 0.75 11.26 3.03
C TRP A 182 1.86 12.19 2.51
N ARG A 183 1.61 12.85 1.37
CA ARG A 183 2.45 13.96 0.90
C ARG A 183 1.59 15.10 0.35
N ASN A 184 2.03 16.31 0.64
CA ASN A 184 1.50 17.56 0.09
C ASN A 184 2.69 18.47 -0.19
N ILE A 185 3.26 18.35 -1.40
CA ILE A 185 4.55 18.98 -1.73
C ILE A 185 4.36 20.46 -2.09
N VAL A 186 3.25 20.79 -2.76
CA VAL A 186 2.86 22.14 -3.17
C VAL A 186 1.34 22.30 -3.02
N PRO A 187 0.81 23.54 -2.91
CA PRO A 187 -0.62 23.77 -2.77
C PRO A 187 -1.43 23.03 -3.85
N ASN A 188 -2.51 22.38 -3.42
CA ASN A 188 -3.44 21.62 -4.26
C ASN A 188 -2.83 20.39 -4.96
N VAL A 189 -1.74 19.81 -4.44
CA VAL A 189 -1.16 18.56 -4.95
C VAL A 189 -0.91 17.58 -3.81
N TRP A 190 -1.82 16.62 -3.68
CA TRP A 190 -1.78 15.57 -2.67
C TRP A 190 -1.48 14.21 -3.30
N SER A 191 -0.67 13.42 -2.59
CA SER A 191 -0.54 11.99 -2.86
C SER A 191 -0.66 11.19 -1.57
N LEU A 192 -1.21 10.00 -1.69
CA LEU A 192 -1.43 9.07 -0.59
C LEU A 192 -0.95 7.68 -1.02
N HIS A 193 -0.35 6.95 -0.08
CA HIS A 193 -0.04 5.53 -0.25
C HIS A 193 -0.85 4.73 0.78
N VAL A 194 -1.63 3.75 0.30
CA VAL A 194 -2.42 2.83 1.13
C VAL A 194 -2.03 1.39 0.85
N ARG A 195 -2.18 0.51 1.84
CA ARG A 195 -1.91 -0.93 1.71
C ARG A 195 -2.82 -1.74 2.63
N ASP A 196 -3.02 -3.01 2.31
CA ASP A 196 -3.61 -3.95 3.27
C ASP A 196 -2.58 -4.27 4.37
N SER A 197 -2.98 -4.12 5.64
CA SER A 197 -2.16 -4.45 6.79
C SER A 197 -1.82 -5.94 6.90
N HIS A 198 -2.68 -6.83 6.41
CA HIS A 198 -2.45 -8.27 6.37
C HIS A 198 -1.66 -8.73 5.14
N SER A 199 -1.66 -7.94 4.06
CA SER A 199 -0.98 -8.25 2.81
C SER A 199 -0.37 -6.99 2.21
N GLN A 200 0.81 -6.61 2.71
CA GLN A 200 1.43 -5.32 2.39
C GLN A 200 1.85 -5.16 0.93
N MET A 201 1.91 -6.27 0.17
CA MET A 201 2.11 -6.26 -1.29
C MET A 201 0.89 -5.76 -2.05
N CYS A 202 -0.30 -5.79 -1.44
CA CYS A 202 -1.52 -5.20 -1.97
C CYS A 202 -1.56 -3.73 -1.55
N PHE A 203 -1.13 -2.85 -2.46
CA PHE A 203 -1.06 -1.42 -2.20
C PHE A 203 -1.41 -0.61 -3.45
N THR A 204 -1.89 0.60 -3.24
CA THR A 204 -2.18 1.56 -4.32
C THR A 204 -1.76 2.96 -3.94
N ASN A 205 -1.76 3.86 -4.93
CA ASN A 205 -1.45 5.26 -4.70
C ASN A 205 -2.62 6.14 -5.13
N GLY A 206 -2.99 7.06 -4.25
CA GLY A 206 -4.00 8.07 -4.52
C GLY A 206 -3.35 9.38 -4.93
N LYS A 207 -3.96 10.07 -5.89
CA LYS A 207 -3.59 11.44 -6.29
C LYS A 207 -4.82 12.35 -6.30
N GLY A 208 -4.65 13.59 -5.85
CA GLY A 208 -5.78 14.52 -5.76
C GLY A 208 -5.38 15.96 -5.53
N SER A 209 -6.31 16.89 -5.76
CA SER A 209 -6.12 18.30 -5.45
C SER A 209 -6.39 18.65 -3.99
N THR A 210 -7.00 17.72 -3.25
CA THR A 210 -7.28 17.79 -1.81
C THR A 210 -6.89 16.47 -1.14
N LYS A 211 -6.86 16.46 0.19
CA LYS A 211 -6.60 15.25 0.97
C LYS A 211 -7.67 14.18 0.67
N GLU A 212 -8.93 14.59 0.63
CA GLU A 212 -10.10 13.72 0.42
C GLU A 212 -10.10 13.14 -0.99
N SER A 213 -9.79 13.93 -2.02
CA SER A 213 -9.73 13.42 -3.40
C SER A 213 -8.58 12.43 -3.61
N ALA A 214 -7.43 12.64 -2.94
CA ALA A 214 -6.35 11.65 -2.95
C ALA A 214 -6.75 10.35 -2.24
N LEU A 215 -7.50 10.41 -1.12
CA LEU A 215 -8.02 9.21 -0.45
C LEU A 215 -9.05 8.46 -1.30
N ALA A 216 -10.02 9.17 -1.87
CA ALA A 216 -10.99 8.57 -2.78
C ALA A 216 -10.29 7.90 -3.98
N SER A 217 -9.28 8.57 -4.56
CA SER A 217 -8.48 8.03 -5.65
C SER A 217 -7.74 6.74 -5.26
N SER A 218 -7.10 6.67 -4.08
CA SER A 218 -6.38 5.45 -3.68
C SER A 218 -7.33 4.28 -3.44
N LEU A 219 -8.49 4.52 -2.83
CA LEU A 219 -9.48 3.49 -2.55
C LEU A 219 -10.12 2.98 -3.85
N GLY A 220 -10.41 3.88 -4.79
CA GLY A 220 -10.87 3.54 -6.13
C GLY A 220 -9.85 2.66 -6.86
N GLU A 221 -8.57 3.08 -6.89
CA GLU A 221 -7.50 2.27 -7.48
C GLU A 221 -7.37 0.91 -6.78
N PHE A 222 -7.54 0.83 -5.45
CA PHE A 222 -7.46 -0.44 -4.72
C PHE A 222 -8.56 -1.42 -5.15
N ILE A 223 -9.80 -0.94 -5.24
CA ILE A 223 -10.95 -1.74 -5.69
C ILE A 223 -10.80 -2.13 -7.17
N GLU A 224 -10.29 -1.23 -8.01
CA GLU A 224 -9.95 -1.51 -9.41
C GLU A 224 -8.95 -2.68 -9.51
N ARG A 225 -7.82 -2.61 -8.79
CA ARG A 225 -6.81 -3.68 -8.83
C ARG A 225 -7.31 -4.98 -8.24
N LEU A 226 -8.15 -4.92 -7.20
CA LEU A 226 -8.78 -6.09 -6.61
C LEU A 226 -9.74 -6.77 -7.60
N ASN A 227 -10.66 -6.02 -8.21
CA ASN A 227 -11.65 -6.55 -9.15
C ASN A 227 -11.02 -7.16 -10.41
N CYS A 228 -9.81 -6.75 -10.76
CA CYS A 228 -9.10 -7.24 -11.93
C CYS A 228 -8.05 -8.33 -11.60
N ASN A 229 -8.03 -8.87 -10.37
CA ASN A 229 -6.99 -9.78 -9.86
C ASN A 229 -5.54 -9.25 -10.02
N PHE A 230 -5.38 -7.94 -10.20
CA PHE A 230 -4.15 -7.35 -10.71
C PHE A 230 -3.01 -7.35 -9.69
N PHE A 231 -3.32 -7.39 -8.38
CA PHE A 231 -2.29 -7.54 -7.34
C PHE A 231 -1.45 -8.82 -7.48
N TYR A 232 -2.00 -9.84 -8.15
CA TYR A 232 -1.35 -11.16 -8.30
C TYR A 232 -1.15 -11.57 -9.75
N ASN A 233 -1.30 -10.63 -10.70
CA ASN A 233 -1.21 -10.84 -12.15
C ASN A 233 0.03 -11.66 -12.54
N ASP A 234 1.18 -11.33 -11.97
CA ASP A 234 2.47 -11.90 -12.38
C ASP A 234 2.86 -13.17 -11.60
N GLN A 235 1.92 -13.80 -10.87
CA GLN A 235 2.21 -14.89 -9.94
C GLN A 235 1.47 -16.17 -10.30
N TYR A 236 2.15 -17.31 -10.19
CA TYR A 236 1.50 -18.61 -10.18
C TYR A 236 0.76 -18.82 -8.84
N TRP A 237 -0.53 -19.14 -8.89
CA TRP A 237 -1.40 -19.22 -7.70
C TRP A 237 -1.43 -20.60 -7.03
N GLY A 238 -0.69 -21.57 -7.58
CA GLY A 238 -0.54 -22.89 -6.99
C GLY A 238 -1.57 -23.91 -7.48
N PRO A 239 -1.32 -25.20 -7.20
CA PRO A 239 -2.10 -26.30 -7.77
C PRO A 239 -3.53 -26.37 -7.22
N GLU A 240 -3.78 -25.84 -6.03
CA GLU A 240 -5.14 -25.84 -5.45
C GLU A 240 -6.07 -24.93 -6.25
N LEU A 241 -5.68 -23.67 -6.47
CA LEU A 241 -6.45 -22.71 -7.27
C LEU A 241 -6.49 -23.09 -8.75
N ALA A 242 -5.38 -23.58 -9.31
CA ALA A 242 -5.33 -24.05 -10.70
C ALA A 242 -6.35 -25.17 -11.01
N ASN A 243 -6.76 -25.94 -10.01
CA ASN A 243 -7.73 -27.05 -10.12
C ASN A 243 -9.09 -26.72 -9.47
N ALA A 244 -9.32 -25.49 -9.02
CA ALA A 244 -10.60 -25.04 -8.48
C ALA A 244 -11.67 -24.93 -9.58
N GLU A 245 -12.93 -24.75 -9.19
CA GLU A 245 -14.05 -24.61 -10.14
C GLU A 245 -13.81 -23.50 -11.17
N PHE A 246 -13.23 -22.38 -10.73
CA PHE A 246 -12.68 -21.31 -11.57
C PHE A 246 -11.35 -20.83 -10.99
N VAL A 247 -10.50 -20.24 -11.83
CA VAL A 247 -9.22 -19.63 -11.43
C VAL A 247 -9.42 -18.12 -11.26
N HIS A 248 -9.83 -17.42 -12.31
CA HIS A 248 -9.96 -15.97 -12.36
C HIS A 248 -11.36 -15.49 -12.01
N TYR A 249 -12.39 -15.99 -12.72
CA TYR A 249 -13.80 -15.59 -12.51
C TYR A 249 -14.75 -16.75 -12.80
N PRO A 250 -15.92 -16.83 -12.14
CA PRO A 250 -16.91 -17.89 -12.39
C PRO A 250 -17.37 -18.01 -13.86
N GLU A 251 -17.38 -16.90 -14.60
CA GLU A 251 -17.80 -16.85 -16.01
C GLU A 251 -16.68 -17.16 -17.01
N GLU A 252 -15.47 -17.44 -16.54
CA GLU A 252 -14.34 -17.85 -17.38
C GLU A 252 -14.65 -19.14 -18.15
N ARG A 253 -14.00 -19.31 -19.30
CA ARG A 253 -14.08 -20.55 -20.06
C ARG A 253 -12.70 -21.06 -20.41
N TRP A 254 -12.60 -22.38 -20.46
CA TRP A 254 -11.36 -23.10 -20.76
C TRP A 254 -11.50 -23.78 -22.11
N PHE A 255 -10.53 -23.55 -23.00
CA PHE A 255 -10.53 -24.07 -24.35
C PHE A 255 -9.26 -24.88 -24.61
N GLN A 256 -9.41 -26.09 -25.15
CA GLN A 256 -8.27 -26.90 -25.56
C GLN A 256 -7.77 -26.43 -26.92
N PRO A 257 -6.45 -26.33 -27.15
CA PRO A 257 -5.91 -26.13 -28.49
C PRO A 257 -6.45 -27.16 -29.48
N GLY A 258 -6.58 -26.75 -30.74
CA GLY A 258 -6.98 -27.60 -31.84
C GLY A 258 -5.86 -28.59 -32.26
N PRO A 259 -6.12 -29.43 -33.28
CA PRO A 259 -5.07 -30.23 -33.92
C PRO A 259 -3.89 -29.34 -34.34
N ASP A 260 -2.67 -29.89 -34.28
CA ASP A 260 -1.44 -29.16 -34.65
C ASP A 260 -1.23 -27.83 -33.90
N ASP A 261 -1.76 -27.73 -32.68
CA ASP A 261 -1.66 -26.57 -31.78
C ASP A 261 -2.38 -25.31 -32.31
N GLU A 262 -3.41 -25.51 -33.15
CA GLU A 262 -4.26 -24.44 -33.65
C GLU A 262 -5.02 -23.72 -32.53
N LEU A 263 -5.30 -22.43 -32.75
CA LEU A 263 -6.17 -21.65 -31.87
C LEU A 263 -7.61 -22.20 -31.89
N PRO A 264 -8.25 -22.41 -30.72
CA PRO A 264 -9.67 -22.71 -30.64
C PRO A 264 -10.49 -21.66 -31.40
N GLY A 265 -11.53 -22.09 -32.12
CA GLY A 265 -12.38 -21.18 -32.91
C GLY A 265 -13.25 -20.26 -32.06
N GLU A 266 -13.43 -20.60 -30.78
CA GLU A 266 -14.28 -19.91 -29.82
C GLU A 266 -13.60 -18.71 -29.14
N ILE A 267 -12.26 -18.65 -29.17
CA ILE A 267 -11.49 -17.54 -28.61
C ILE A 267 -11.13 -16.54 -29.71
N LEU A 268 -11.13 -15.26 -29.36
CA LEU A 268 -10.85 -14.13 -30.27
C LEU A 268 -11.81 -14.06 -31.47
N ASP A 269 -12.35 -12.87 -31.73
CA ASP A 269 -13.09 -12.64 -32.97
C ASP A 269 -12.15 -12.43 -34.17
N GLU A 270 -12.72 -12.37 -35.38
CA GLU A 270 -11.96 -12.16 -36.62
C GLU A 270 -11.09 -10.89 -36.55
N HIS A 271 -11.63 -9.80 -35.97
CA HIS A 271 -10.90 -8.55 -35.81
C HIS A 271 -9.68 -8.71 -34.89
N CYS A 272 -9.85 -9.34 -33.73
CA CYS A 272 -8.76 -9.62 -32.80
C CYS A 272 -7.67 -10.48 -33.47
N ARG A 273 -8.05 -11.49 -34.27
CA ARG A 273 -7.08 -12.32 -35.01
C ARG A 273 -6.26 -11.52 -36.00
N THR A 274 -6.84 -10.54 -36.69
CA THR A 274 -6.05 -9.64 -37.56
C THR A 274 -5.01 -8.80 -36.83
N ILE A 275 -5.15 -8.62 -35.51
CA ILE A 275 -4.25 -7.83 -34.68
C ILE A 275 -3.20 -8.72 -34.01
N TYR A 276 -3.63 -9.81 -33.38
CA TYR A 276 -2.77 -10.65 -32.52
C TYR A 276 -2.17 -11.85 -33.25
N ASP A 277 -2.71 -12.23 -34.41
CA ASP A 277 -2.22 -13.32 -35.24
C ASP A 277 -2.23 -12.94 -36.75
N PRO A 278 -1.55 -11.84 -37.16
CA PRO A 278 -1.62 -11.39 -38.56
C PRO A 278 -0.95 -12.36 -39.54
N GLU A 279 0.07 -13.08 -39.09
CA GLU A 279 0.84 -14.04 -39.89
C GLU A 279 0.36 -15.50 -39.75
N GLY A 280 -0.59 -15.80 -38.85
CA GLY A 280 -1.04 -17.18 -38.60
C GLY A 280 0.00 -18.03 -37.86
N GLU A 281 0.83 -17.40 -37.03
CA GLU A 281 1.92 -18.05 -36.27
C GLU A 281 1.57 -18.25 -34.78
N LEU A 282 0.44 -17.72 -34.32
CA LEU A 282 0.00 -17.84 -32.94
C LEU A 282 -0.58 -19.24 -32.67
N CYS A 283 0.12 -20.03 -31.88
CA CYS A 283 -0.34 -21.34 -31.44
C CYS A 283 -1.15 -21.28 -30.14
N GLY A 284 -2.05 -22.25 -29.92
CA GLY A 284 -2.83 -22.38 -28.70
C GLY A 284 -1.97 -22.51 -27.43
N SER A 285 -0.87 -23.26 -27.51
CA SER A 285 0.07 -23.44 -26.39
C SER A 285 0.80 -22.17 -25.95
N HIS A 286 0.81 -21.11 -26.79
CA HIS A 286 1.35 -19.81 -26.40
C HIS A 286 0.45 -19.06 -25.41
N LEU A 287 -0.82 -19.46 -25.29
CA LEU A 287 -1.87 -18.71 -24.61
C LEU A 287 -2.29 -19.27 -23.24
N TYR A 288 -1.55 -20.24 -22.70
CA TYR A 288 -1.77 -20.68 -21.33
C TYR A 288 -1.49 -19.56 -20.33
N ASP A 289 -2.38 -19.37 -19.37
CA ASP A 289 -2.25 -18.31 -18.37
C ASP A 289 -1.19 -18.64 -17.32
N THR A 290 -0.48 -17.60 -16.85
CA THR A 290 0.59 -17.77 -15.86
C THR A 290 0.02 -18.18 -14.50
N ASN A 291 -1.16 -17.64 -14.16
CA ASN A 291 -1.75 -17.78 -12.82
C ASN A 291 -2.15 -19.22 -12.51
N SER A 292 -2.76 -19.93 -13.47
CA SER A 292 -3.10 -21.35 -13.32
C SER A 292 -1.95 -22.29 -13.65
N GLY A 293 -1.10 -21.94 -14.62
CA GLY A 293 -0.11 -22.86 -15.20
C GLY A 293 -0.68 -24.21 -15.67
N ASN A 294 -1.99 -24.33 -15.84
CA ASN A 294 -2.69 -25.60 -16.00
C ASN A 294 -2.88 -25.95 -17.48
N VAL A 295 -1.79 -26.37 -18.11
CA VAL A 295 -1.76 -26.74 -19.53
C VAL A 295 -2.74 -27.88 -19.88
N GLU A 296 -3.06 -28.77 -18.92
CA GLU A 296 -4.02 -29.85 -19.13
C GLU A 296 -5.46 -29.33 -19.19
N ARG A 297 -5.78 -28.25 -18.45
CA ARG A 297 -7.10 -27.64 -18.43
C ARG A 297 -7.36 -26.78 -19.68
N GLY A 298 -6.31 -26.20 -20.26
CA GLY A 298 -6.33 -25.49 -21.53
C GLY A 298 -6.11 -23.98 -21.38
N ILE A 299 -6.60 -23.21 -22.36
CA ILE A 299 -6.50 -21.76 -22.43
C ILE A 299 -7.64 -21.13 -21.62
N CYS A 300 -7.34 -20.50 -20.49
CA CYS A 300 -8.32 -19.70 -19.76
C CYS A 300 -8.66 -18.42 -20.53
N SER A 301 -9.93 -18.18 -20.78
CA SER A 301 -10.41 -17.02 -21.53
C SER A 301 -11.59 -16.34 -20.82
N LEU A 302 -11.51 -15.02 -20.76
CA LEU A 302 -12.45 -14.16 -20.06
C LEU A 302 -13.48 -13.57 -21.03
N PRO A 303 -14.76 -13.47 -20.64
CA PRO A 303 -15.79 -12.89 -21.50
C PRO A 303 -15.69 -11.36 -21.52
N TYR A 304 -15.52 -10.77 -22.71
CA TYR A 304 -15.63 -9.32 -22.93
C TYR A 304 -16.79 -9.01 -23.87
N VAL A 305 -17.49 -7.90 -23.62
CA VAL A 305 -18.60 -7.46 -24.48
C VAL A 305 -18.09 -6.45 -25.50
N ARG A 306 -18.15 -6.84 -26.78
CA ARG A 306 -17.82 -5.94 -27.89
C ARG A 306 -18.92 -4.89 -28.03
N GLN A 307 -18.55 -3.62 -27.90
CA GLN A 307 -19.53 -2.52 -27.79
C GLN A 307 -20.29 -2.22 -29.09
N SER A 308 -19.79 -2.62 -30.26
CA SER A 308 -20.43 -2.34 -31.55
C SER A 308 -21.72 -3.13 -31.78
N ASP A 309 -21.83 -4.33 -31.20
CA ASP A 309 -22.95 -5.25 -31.42
C ASP A 309 -23.44 -5.98 -30.15
N GLY A 310 -22.71 -5.88 -29.03
CA GLY A 310 -23.07 -6.50 -27.77
C GLY A 310 -22.70 -7.99 -27.67
N GLU A 311 -21.98 -8.52 -28.67
CA GLU A 311 -21.56 -9.92 -28.65
C GLU A 311 -20.45 -10.16 -27.62
N VAL A 312 -20.46 -11.35 -27.02
CA VAL A 312 -19.42 -11.78 -26.09
C VAL A 312 -18.28 -12.38 -26.89
N VAL A 313 -17.06 -11.87 -26.66
CA VAL A 313 -15.82 -12.40 -27.20
C VAL A 313 -15.00 -12.96 -26.05
N TYR A 314 -14.60 -14.23 -26.16
CA TYR A 314 -13.70 -14.85 -25.18
C TYR A 314 -12.27 -14.46 -25.49
N PHE A 315 -11.65 -13.75 -24.53
CA PHE A 315 -10.31 -13.21 -24.67
C PHE A 315 -9.36 -13.93 -23.70
N PRO A 316 -8.30 -14.61 -24.18
CA PRO A 316 -7.35 -15.33 -23.34
C PRO A 316 -6.76 -14.44 -22.24
N SER A 317 -6.76 -14.89 -20.99
CA SER A 317 -6.21 -14.09 -19.90
C SER A 317 -4.71 -13.84 -20.12
N ASN A 318 -3.98 -14.80 -20.68
CA ASN A 318 -2.59 -14.62 -21.09
C ASN A 318 -2.36 -13.36 -21.93
N LEU A 319 -3.21 -13.08 -22.93
CA LEU A 319 -3.05 -11.87 -23.75
C LEU A 319 -3.36 -10.59 -22.96
N ILE A 320 -4.35 -10.65 -22.06
CA ILE A 320 -4.70 -9.53 -21.17
C ILE A 320 -3.50 -9.18 -20.28
N GLU A 321 -2.97 -10.19 -19.60
CA GLU A 321 -1.89 -10.10 -18.64
C GLU A 321 -0.57 -9.63 -19.29
N ASN A 322 -0.29 -10.04 -20.53
CA ASN A 322 0.96 -9.67 -21.22
C ASN A 322 0.89 -8.34 -21.97
N LEU A 323 -0.25 -7.97 -22.56
CA LEU A 323 -0.32 -6.85 -23.51
C LEU A 323 -0.97 -5.60 -22.92
N PHE A 324 -1.91 -5.74 -21.98
CA PHE A 324 -2.69 -4.62 -21.46
C PHE A 324 -2.23 -4.19 -20.07
N LEU A 325 -1.79 -5.13 -19.25
CA LEU A 325 -1.43 -4.90 -17.84
C LEU A 325 -2.58 -4.12 -17.14
N SER A 326 -2.27 -3.00 -16.49
CA SER A 326 -3.28 -2.19 -15.79
C SER A 326 -3.97 -1.14 -16.65
N ASN A 327 -3.59 -1.00 -17.93
CA ASN A 327 -4.12 0.05 -18.79
C ASN A 327 -5.59 -0.20 -19.12
N GLY A 328 -6.44 0.81 -18.87
CA GLY A 328 -7.87 0.72 -19.13
C GLY A 328 -8.65 -0.03 -18.05
N MET A 329 -8.07 -0.21 -16.87
CA MET A 329 -8.83 -0.59 -15.67
C MET A 329 -9.44 0.67 -15.04
N ALA A 330 -10.63 0.54 -14.46
CA ALA A 330 -11.25 1.63 -13.70
C ALA A 330 -12.24 1.11 -12.65
N ALA A 331 -12.29 1.78 -11.51
CA ALA A 331 -13.42 1.75 -10.60
C ALA A 331 -14.05 3.15 -10.49
N GLY A 332 -15.34 3.20 -10.18
CA GLY A 332 -16.09 4.45 -10.05
C GLY A 332 -17.36 4.26 -9.24
N ASN A 333 -17.97 5.37 -8.83
CA ASN A 333 -19.22 5.34 -8.07
C ASN A 333 -20.40 4.81 -8.91
N THR A 334 -20.32 4.94 -10.23
CA THR A 334 -21.27 4.40 -11.20
C THR A 334 -20.52 3.73 -12.35
N LEU A 335 -21.22 2.88 -13.11
CA LEU A 335 -20.65 2.26 -14.31
C LEU A 335 -20.20 3.31 -15.33
N ALA A 336 -20.99 4.37 -15.53
CA ALA A 336 -20.65 5.44 -16.48
C ALA A 336 -19.41 6.22 -16.03
N GLU A 337 -19.29 6.55 -14.74
CA GLU A 337 -18.10 7.20 -14.17
C GLU A 337 -16.84 6.35 -14.40
N ALA A 338 -16.92 5.04 -14.12
CA ALA A 338 -15.82 4.11 -14.33
C ALA A 338 -15.45 3.98 -15.82
N GLN A 339 -16.42 3.86 -16.72
CA GLN A 339 -16.19 3.79 -18.16
C GLN A 339 -15.54 5.06 -18.71
N VAL A 340 -15.98 6.25 -18.28
CA VAL A 340 -15.36 7.52 -18.69
C VAL A 340 -13.90 7.58 -18.22
N GLN A 341 -13.61 7.15 -17.00
CA GLN A 341 -12.25 7.08 -16.46
C GLN A 341 -11.37 6.11 -17.28
N CYS A 342 -11.85 4.88 -17.49
CA CYS A 342 -11.20 3.83 -18.28
C CYS A 342 -10.86 4.31 -19.70
N LEU A 343 -11.85 4.84 -20.44
CA LEU A 343 -11.64 5.29 -21.81
C LEU A 343 -10.69 6.50 -21.87
N SER A 344 -10.77 7.40 -20.90
CA SER A 344 -9.84 8.54 -20.81
C SER A 344 -8.42 8.08 -20.57
N GLU A 345 -8.21 7.04 -19.75
CA GLU A 345 -6.89 6.46 -19.53
C GLU A 345 -6.32 5.84 -20.81
N ILE A 346 -7.14 5.09 -21.55
CA ILE A 346 -6.74 4.52 -22.85
C ILE A 346 -6.26 5.63 -23.79
N PHE A 347 -6.97 6.76 -23.86
CA PHE A 347 -6.52 7.92 -24.63
C PHE A 347 -5.22 8.53 -24.09
N GLU A 348 -5.08 8.69 -22.76
CA GLU A 348 -3.87 9.25 -22.14
C GLU A 348 -2.63 8.38 -22.41
N ARG A 349 -2.77 7.05 -22.58
CA ARG A 349 -1.63 6.18 -22.91
C ARG A 349 -1.37 6.04 -24.41
N ALA A 350 -2.38 6.24 -25.23
CA ALA A 350 -2.26 6.14 -26.68
C ALA A 350 -1.68 7.42 -27.33
N VAL A 351 -1.94 8.59 -26.74
CA VAL A 351 -1.51 9.92 -27.22
C VAL A 351 -0.22 10.35 -26.52
#